data_AF-A0A5T1Q2K9-F1
#
_entry.id   AF-A0A5T1Q2K9-F1
#
_cell.length_a   1.000
_cell.length_b   1.000
_cell.length_c   1.000
_cell.angle_alpha   90.00
_cell.angle_beta   90.00
_cell.angle_gamma   90.00
#
_symmetry.space_group_name_H-M   'P 1'
#
loop_
_entity.id
_entity.type
_entity.pdbx_description
1 polymer ?
#
loop_
_entity_poly.entity_id
_entity_poly.type
_entity_poly.pdbx_seq_one_letter_code
_entity_poly.pdbx_strand_id
1 'polypeptide(L)'
;KQFKPKKYKAYNKYIIVSAVYNVEKYLDDFFKSIINQRLDFKSNIHLICVDDGSTDNSANIIKKYQKKYPKNIIYLYKENGGQASARNLGLKYLKENDLNILWVTFTDPDDFLDRDYFYEVDSFLKKQNNIAMVATNIIFYREKRKILYKDTHALNFKFKRQKSVYDNIKLNENIQLSVASCFLRCDYLKDTFFDENLILNFEDG
;
A
#
# COMPACT_ATOMS: atom_id res chain seq x y z
N LYS A 1 28.87 -2.73 6.72
CA LYS A 1 27.39 -2.66 6.62
C LYS A 1 26.83 -2.56 8.03
N GLN A 2 26.12 -1.50 8.40
CA GLN A 2 25.47 -1.40 9.70
C GLN A 2 24.22 -2.28 9.67
N PHE A 3 24.21 -3.36 10.45
CA PHE A 3 23.03 -4.22 10.59
C PHE A 3 22.01 -3.46 11.44
N LYS A 4 20.91 -3.03 10.82
CA LYS A 4 19.74 -2.51 11.55
C LYS A 4 18.89 -3.70 12.01
N PRO A 5 18.44 -3.77 13.28
CA PRO A 5 17.61 -4.86 13.78
C PRO A 5 16.21 -4.88 13.14
N LYS A 6 15.53 -6.04 13.23
CA LYS A 6 14.11 -6.17 12.89
C LYS A 6 13.27 -5.63 14.05
N LYS A 7 12.25 -4.81 13.75
CA LYS A 7 11.38 -4.20 14.76
C LYS A 7 10.11 -5.05 14.94
N TYR A 8 10.05 -5.80 16.04
CA TYR A 8 8.94 -6.71 16.32
C TYR A 8 7.68 -5.99 16.83
N LYS A 9 7.84 -4.91 17.61
CA LYS A 9 6.74 -4.12 18.14
C LYS A 9 6.63 -2.79 17.41
N ALA A 10 5.54 -2.58 16.67
CA ALA A 10 5.22 -1.30 16.04
C ALA A 10 4.49 -0.36 17.01
N TYR A 11 4.43 0.93 16.67
CA TYR A 11 3.51 1.87 17.33
C TYR A 11 2.10 1.75 16.76
N ASN A 12 1.99 1.42 15.48
CA ASN A 12 0.72 1.22 14.80
C ASN A 12 0.69 -0.12 14.04
N LYS A 13 -0.52 -0.61 13.78
CA LYS A 13 -0.76 -1.65 12.78
C LYS A 13 -1.14 -1.00 11.46
N TYR A 14 -0.82 -1.70 10.37
CA TYR A 14 -1.05 -1.25 9.01
C TYR A 14 -1.79 -2.32 8.21
N ILE A 15 -2.59 -1.87 7.26
CA ILE A 15 -3.22 -2.72 6.26
C ILE A 15 -2.96 -2.19 4.86
N ILE A 16 -2.67 -3.10 3.93
CA ILE A 16 -2.62 -2.81 2.51
C ILE A 16 -3.92 -3.31 1.90
N VAL A 17 -4.66 -2.47 1.18
CA VAL A 17 -5.79 -2.88 0.34
C VAL A 17 -5.33 -2.82 -1.10
N SER A 18 -5.16 -3.99 -1.73
CA SER A 18 -4.63 -4.09 -3.09
C SER A 18 -5.68 -4.69 -4.02
N ALA A 19 -5.98 -3.99 -5.10
CA ALA A 19 -6.86 -4.46 -6.17
C ALA A 19 -6.02 -5.27 -7.16
N VAL A 20 -6.41 -6.52 -7.40
CA VAL A 20 -5.65 -7.49 -8.18
C VAL A 20 -6.46 -7.86 -9.42
N TYR A 21 -5.89 -7.64 -10.60
CA TYR A 21 -6.47 -8.07 -11.86
C TYR A 21 -5.37 -8.46 -12.84
N ASN A 22 -5.22 -9.75 -13.13
CA ASN A 22 -4.28 -10.28 -14.13
C ASN A 22 -2.80 -9.86 -13.96
N VAL A 23 -2.28 -9.94 -12.73
CA VAL A 23 -0.93 -9.49 -12.35
C VAL A 23 -0.05 -10.63 -11.82
N GLU A 24 -0.30 -11.88 -12.25
CA GLU A 24 0.41 -13.08 -11.74
C GLU A 24 1.93 -12.96 -11.76
N LYS A 25 2.47 -12.22 -12.74
CA LYS A 25 3.91 -12.03 -12.96
C LYS A 25 4.58 -11.21 -11.86
N TYR A 26 3.83 -10.34 -11.20
CA TYR A 26 4.38 -9.37 -10.25
C TYR A 26 4.09 -9.73 -8.78
N LEU A 27 3.03 -10.50 -8.54
CA LEU A 27 2.56 -10.82 -7.19
C LEU A 27 3.64 -11.42 -6.27
N ASP A 28 4.51 -12.27 -6.80
CA ASP A 28 5.58 -12.87 -6.00
C ASP A 28 6.55 -11.83 -5.43
N ASP A 29 6.89 -10.79 -6.21
CA ASP A 29 7.78 -9.72 -5.77
C ASP A 29 7.05 -8.73 -4.86
N PHE A 30 5.79 -8.42 -5.17
CA PHE A 30 4.89 -7.67 -4.30
C PHE A 30 4.84 -8.28 -2.89
N PHE A 31 4.46 -9.56 -2.77
CA PHE A 31 4.38 -10.24 -1.47
C PHE A 31 5.74 -10.32 -0.77
N LYS A 32 6.82 -10.67 -1.47
CA LYS A 32 8.16 -10.73 -0.89
C LYS A 32 8.59 -9.37 -0.33
N SER A 33 8.30 -8.28 -1.02
CA SER A 33 8.68 -6.93 -0.57
C SER A 33 7.99 -6.53 0.74
N ILE A 34 6.75 -7.00 0.95
CA ILE A 34 5.94 -6.73 2.14
C ILE A 34 6.31 -7.67 3.30
N ILE A 35 6.54 -8.96 3.02
CA ILE A 35 6.90 -9.95 4.05
C ILE A 35 8.29 -9.66 4.62
N ASN A 36 9.22 -9.16 3.79
CA ASN A 36 10.60 -8.92 4.18
C ASN A 36 10.85 -7.51 4.76
N GLN A 37 9.78 -6.79 5.12
CA GLN A 37 9.88 -5.50 5.78
C GLN A 37 10.67 -5.57 7.10
N ARG A 38 11.33 -4.46 7.44
CA ARG A 38 12.00 -4.31 8.74
C ARG A 38 11.01 -4.28 9.91
N LEU A 39 9.82 -3.71 9.69
CA LEU A 39 8.71 -3.84 10.63
C LEU A 39 8.18 -5.27 10.56
N ASP A 40 7.96 -5.92 11.70
CA ASP A 40 7.55 -7.32 11.68
C ASP A 40 6.20 -7.52 11.02
N PHE A 41 6.22 -8.24 9.89
CA PHE A 41 5.05 -8.57 9.09
C PHE A 41 3.95 -9.22 9.92
N LYS A 42 4.27 -10.33 10.60
CA LYS A 42 3.29 -11.18 11.30
C LYS A 42 2.49 -10.40 12.35
N SER A 43 3.15 -9.49 13.06
CA SER A 43 2.53 -8.77 14.18
C SER A 43 1.88 -7.45 13.78
N ASN A 44 2.31 -6.81 12.68
CA ASN A 44 2.01 -5.40 12.43
C ASN A 44 1.47 -5.08 11.02
N ILE A 45 1.58 -5.98 10.04
CA ILE A 45 1.20 -5.71 8.65
C ILE A 45 0.15 -6.73 8.19
N HIS A 46 -0.94 -6.21 7.62
CA HIS A 46 -2.05 -6.99 7.09
C HIS A 46 -2.30 -6.61 5.63
N LEU A 47 -2.94 -7.49 4.89
CA LEU A 47 -3.22 -7.34 3.47
C LEU A 47 -4.63 -7.82 3.19
N ILE A 48 -5.39 -7.03 2.46
CA ILE A 48 -6.61 -7.45 1.77
C ILE A 48 -6.29 -7.40 0.29
N CYS A 49 -6.18 -8.58 -0.32
CA CYS A 49 -6.04 -8.74 -1.75
C CYS A 49 -7.44 -8.98 -2.33
N VAL A 50 -7.93 -8.03 -3.11
CA VAL A 50 -9.23 -8.13 -3.78
C VAL A 50 -8.98 -8.51 -5.23
N ASP A 51 -9.25 -9.77 -5.56
CA ASP A 51 -9.21 -10.26 -6.93
C ASP A 51 -10.46 -9.81 -7.68
N ASP A 52 -10.26 -8.91 -8.64
CA ASP A 52 -11.28 -8.24 -9.44
C ASP A 52 -11.58 -9.04 -10.72
N GLY A 53 -11.77 -10.35 -10.59
CA GLY A 53 -12.12 -11.22 -11.70
C GLY A 53 -10.94 -11.62 -12.58
N SER A 54 -9.75 -11.83 -11.99
CA SER A 54 -8.57 -12.30 -12.73
C SER A 54 -8.84 -13.64 -13.43
N THR A 55 -8.33 -13.75 -14.65
CA THR A 55 -8.37 -14.96 -15.48
C THR A 55 -7.03 -15.71 -15.53
N ASP A 56 -5.99 -15.12 -14.96
CA ASP A 56 -4.66 -15.70 -14.84
C ASP A 56 -4.48 -16.48 -13.51
N ASN A 57 -3.24 -16.81 -13.14
CA ASN A 57 -2.94 -17.57 -11.93
C ASN A 57 -2.91 -16.71 -10.64
N SER A 58 -3.34 -15.44 -10.68
CA SER A 58 -3.29 -14.51 -9.53
C SER A 58 -3.96 -15.07 -8.28
N ALA A 59 -5.18 -15.62 -8.41
CA ALA A 59 -5.92 -16.21 -7.30
C ALA A 59 -5.13 -17.32 -6.57
N ASN A 60 -4.46 -18.19 -7.32
CA ASN A 60 -3.70 -19.31 -6.75
C ASN A 60 -2.45 -18.81 -6.04
N ILE A 61 -1.77 -17.79 -6.58
CA ILE A 61 -0.61 -17.17 -5.95
C ILE A 61 -1.03 -16.53 -4.63
N ILE A 62 -2.10 -15.73 -4.60
CA ILE A 62 -2.58 -15.12 -3.36
C ILE A 62 -2.95 -16.19 -2.32
N LYS A 63 -3.71 -17.21 -2.71
CA LYS A 63 -4.11 -18.32 -1.81
C LYS A 63 -2.90 -19.07 -1.25
N LYS A 64 -1.82 -19.23 -2.01
CA LYS A 64 -0.56 -19.81 -1.53
C LYS A 64 0.07 -18.96 -0.41
N TYR A 65 0.12 -17.64 -0.57
CA TYR A 65 0.61 -16.74 0.48
C TYR A 65 -0.34 -16.67 1.68
N GLN A 66 -1.65 -16.64 1.44
CA GLN A 66 -2.68 -16.72 2.48
C GLN A 66 -2.53 -17.98 3.33
N LYS A 67 -2.34 -19.15 2.72
CA LYS A 67 -2.11 -20.40 3.46
C LYS A 67 -0.89 -20.32 4.38
N LYS A 68 0.15 -19.60 3.97
CA LYS A 68 1.36 -19.38 4.77
C LYS A 68 1.16 -18.34 5.88
N TYR A 69 0.30 -17.34 5.66
CA TYR A 69 0.04 -16.24 6.59
C TYR A 69 -1.47 -15.95 6.76
N PRO A 70 -2.25 -16.90 7.29
CA PRO A 70 -3.71 -16.81 7.29
C PRO A 70 -4.26 -15.71 8.20
N LYS A 71 -3.45 -15.20 9.14
CA LYS A 71 -3.80 -14.07 10.01
C LYS A 71 -3.51 -12.70 9.38
N ASN A 72 -2.64 -12.64 8.36
CA ASN A 72 -2.16 -11.39 7.79
C ASN A 72 -2.75 -11.13 6.40
N ILE A 73 -3.06 -12.18 5.63
CA ILE A 73 -3.48 -12.05 4.24
C ILE A 73 -4.93 -12.54 4.10
N ILE A 74 -5.78 -11.64 3.65
CA ILE A 74 -7.18 -11.88 3.33
C ILE A 74 -7.30 -11.85 1.81
N TYR A 75 -7.97 -12.87 1.26
CA TYR A 75 -8.32 -12.95 -0.15
C TYR A 75 -9.82 -12.72 -0.29
N LEU A 76 -10.20 -11.77 -1.13
CA LEU A 76 -11.57 -11.53 -1.55
C LEU A 76 -11.65 -11.69 -3.06
N TYR A 77 -12.78 -12.19 -3.55
CA TYR A 77 -13.07 -12.30 -4.98
C TYR A 77 -14.33 -11.49 -5.29
N LYS A 78 -14.32 -10.81 -6.44
CA LYS A 78 -15.50 -10.23 -7.07
C LYS A 78 -15.40 -10.38 -8.59
N GLU A 79 -16.54 -10.29 -9.27
CA GLU A 79 -16.53 -10.10 -10.73
C GLU A 79 -15.87 -8.76 -11.08
N ASN A 80 -15.22 -8.67 -12.24
CA ASN A 80 -14.48 -7.48 -12.65
C ASN A 80 -15.38 -6.23 -12.68
N GLY A 81 -14.99 -5.20 -11.94
CA GLY A 81 -15.64 -3.89 -11.92
C GLY A 81 -14.65 -2.73 -11.82
N GLY A 82 -13.38 -2.97 -12.08
CA GLY A 82 -12.31 -1.99 -12.01
C GLY A 82 -11.70 -1.80 -10.61
N GLN A 83 -10.51 -1.19 -10.63
CA GLN A 83 -9.65 -0.95 -9.46
C GLN A 83 -10.37 -0.21 -8.31
N ALA A 84 -11.20 0.78 -8.63
CA ALA A 84 -11.98 1.52 -7.64
C ALA A 84 -12.97 0.60 -6.89
N SER A 85 -13.72 -0.22 -7.64
CA SER A 85 -14.69 -1.18 -7.08
C SER A 85 -14.01 -2.22 -6.19
N ALA A 86 -12.84 -2.73 -6.62
CA ALA A 86 -12.03 -3.64 -5.82
C ALA A 86 -11.50 -3.00 -4.52
N ARG A 87 -10.97 -1.76 -4.57
CA ARG A 87 -10.53 -1.03 -3.37
C ARG A 87 -11.69 -0.74 -2.42
N ASN A 88 -12.88 -0.41 -2.95
CA ASN A 88 -14.09 -0.20 -2.15
C ASN A 88 -14.53 -1.47 -1.43
N LEU A 89 -14.50 -2.63 -2.09
CA LEU A 89 -14.78 -3.91 -1.44
C LEU A 89 -13.80 -4.19 -0.29
N GLY A 90 -12.51 -3.89 -0.48
CA GLY A 90 -11.51 -4.03 0.57
C GLY A 90 -11.75 -3.09 1.77
N LEU A 91 -12.13 -1.84 1.51
CA LEU A 91 -12.49 -0.88 2.57
C LEU A 91 -13.75 -1.29 3.32
N LYS A 92 -14.77 -1.78 2.61
CA LYS A 92 -15.98 -2.33 3.21
C LYS A 92 -15.65 -3.50 4.13
N TYR A 93 -14.84 -4.45 3.68
CA TYR A 93 -14.38 -5.57 4.49
C TYR A 93 -13.65 -5.09 5.76
N LEU A 94 -12.73 -4.11 5.62
CA LEU A 94 -12.01 -3.54 6.75
C LEU A 94 -12.94 -2.93 7.81
N LYS A 95 -14.00 -2.23 7.38
CA LYS A 95 -15.01 -1.61 8.26
C LYS A 95 -15.89 -2.64 8.96
N GLU A 96 -16.34 -3.66 8.23
CA GLU A 96 -17.28 -4.67 8.74
C GLU A 96 -16.63 -5.67 9.70
N ASN A 97 -15.33 -5.92 9.58
CA ASN A 97 -14.62 -6.94 10.36
C ASN A 97 -13.81 -6.38 11.55
N ASP A 98 -13.89 -5.07 11.82
CA ASP A 98 -13.22 -4.36 12.92
C ASP A 98 -11.81 -4.89 13.23
N LEU A 99 -10.92 -4.85 12.23
CA LEU A 99 -9.58 -5.43 12.35
C LEU A 99 -8.68 -4.68 13.37
N ASN A 100 -9.18 -3.60 14.00
CA ASN A 100 -8.43 -2.72 14.90
C ASN A 100 -7.09 -2.26 14.27
N ILE A 101 -7.19 -1.75 13.05
CA ILE A 101 -6.07 -1.23 12.26
C ILE A 101 -6.33 0.23 11.93
N LEU A 102 -5.36 1.09 12.26
CA LEU A 102 -5.52 2.54 12.20
C LEU A 102 -5.07 3.16 10.87
N TRP A 103 -4.25 2.45 10.09
CA TRP A 103 -3.64 2.97 8.87
C TRP A 103 -3.81 2.03 7.68
N VAL A 104 -4.30 2.57 6.57
CA VAL A 104 -4.44 1.87 5.29
C VAL A 104 -3.56 2.50 4.21
N THR A 105 -3.02 1.68 3.32
CA THR A 105 -2.38 2.09 2.07
C THR A 105 -2.92 1.24 0.91
N PHE A 106 -2.82 1.75 -0.31
CA PHE A 106 -3.40 1.11 -1.51
C PHE A 106 -2.33 0.73 -2.53
N THR A 107 -1.24 0.12 -2.06
CA THR A 107 -0.14 -0.31 -2.93
C THR A 107 -0.64 -1.27 -4.00
N ASP A 108 -0.29 -0.97 -5.25
CA ASP A 108 -0.67 -1.77 -6.40
C ASP A 108 0.16 -3.06 -6.48
N PRO A 109 -0.44 -4.16 -6.97
CA PRO A 109 0.17 -5.50 -6.92
C PRO A 109 1.27 -5.73 -7.99
N ASP A 110 1.44 -4.79 -8.91
CA ASP A 110 2.52 -4.73 -9.88
C ASP A 110 3.72 -3.87 -9.42
N ASP A 111 3.59 -3.22 -8.25
CA ASP A 111 4.64 -2.50 -7.55
C ASP A 111 5.28 -3.33 -6.42
N PHE A 112 6.37 -2.81 -5.84
CA PHE A 112 6.99 -3.37 -4.65
C PHE A 112 7.61 -2.31 -3.75
N LEU A 113 7.78 -2.64 -2.47
CA LEU A 113 8.13 -1.69 -1.42
C LEU A 113 9.61 -1.80 -1.00
N ASP A 114 10.23 -0.66 -0.67
CA ASP A 114 11.54 -0.64 -0.02
C ASP A 114 11.49 -1.34 1.35
N ARG A 115 12.56 -2.02 1.74
CA ARG A 115 12.64 -2.81 2.98
C ARG A 115 12.34 -2.00 4.25
N ASP A 116 12.63 -0.70 4.24
CA ASP A 116 12.44 0.19 5.39
C ASP A 116 11.11 0.98 5.32
N TYR A 117 10.24 0.74 4.32
CA TYR A 117 9.00 1.51 4.04
C TYR A 117 8.10 1.68 5.27
N PHE A 118 7.58 0.58 5.84
CA PHE A 118 6.71 0.65 7.02
C PHE A 118 7.47 1.11 8.27
N TYR A 119 8.76 0.79 8.37
CA TYR A 119 9.58 1.18 9.52
C TYR A 119 9.75 2.70 9.61
N GLU A 120 9.99 3.37 8.49
CA GLU A 120 10.19 4.82 8.45
C GLU A 120 8.90 5.59 8.73
N VAL A 121 7.76 5.06 8.24
CA VAL A 121 6.41 5.58 8.51
C VAL A 121 6.06 5.42 9.99
N ASP A 122 6.24 4.24 10.57
CA ASP A 122 5.96 3.99 12.00
C ASP A 122 6.87 4.83 12.91
N SER A 123 8.14 5.00 12.53
CA SER A 123 9.09 5.83 13.26
C SER A 123 8.77 7.32 13.16
N PHE A 124 8.20 7.78 12.04
CA PHE A 124 7.69 9.13 11.89
C PHE A 124 6.46 9.34 12.76
N LEU A 125 5.44 8.48 12.62
CA LEU A 125 4.18 8.59 13.34
C LEU A 125 4.33 8.50 14.86
N LYS A 126 5.32 7.75 15.38
CA LYS A 126 5.65 7.75 16.82
C LYS A 126 5.85 9.17 17.39
N LYS A 127 6.44 10.06 16.60
CA LYS A 127 6.85 11.39 17.04
C LYS A 127 5.83 12.47 16.70
N GLN A 128 4.72 12.10 16.07
CA GLN A 128 3.74 13.05 15.56
C GLN A 128 2.37 12.74 16.14
N ASN A 129 1.62 13.80 16.42
CA ASN A 129 0.22 13.72 16.81
C ASN A 129 -0.64 14.34 15.69
N ASN A 130 -1.90 13.94 15.61
CA ASN A 130 -2.87 14.52 14.68
C ASN A 130 -2.46 14.47 13.19
N ILE A 131 -1.98 13.31 12.73
CA ILE A 131 -1.68 13.07 11.31
C ILE A 131 -2.86 12.35 10.66
N ALA A 132 -3.32 12.86 9.51
CA ALA A 132 -4.38 12.24 8.71
C ALA A 132 -3.84 11.39 7.55
N MET A 133 -2.71 11.81 6.97
CA MET A 133 -2.08 11.18 5.82
C MET A 133 -0.55 11.23 5.94
N VAL A 134 0.13 10.17 5.52
CA VAL A 134 1.59 10.14 5.37
C VAL A 134 1.93 9.87 3.91
N ALA A 135 2.43 10.89 3.21
CA ALA A 135 2.95 10.73 1.85
C ALA A 135 4.30 10.00 1.86
N THR A 136 4.52 9.15 0.87
CA THR A 136 5.76 8.37 0.69
C THR A 136 6.36 8.59 -0.69
N ASN A 137 7.68 8.36 -0.80
CA ASN A 137 8.40 8.63 -2.04
C ASN A 137 8.11 7.57 -3.10
N ILE A 138 7.88 7.98 -4.35
CA ILE A 138 7.74 7.09 -5.51
C ILE A 138 9.06 7.06 -6.26
N ILE A 139 9.58 5.86 -6.49
CA ILE A 139 10.81 5.66 -7.24
C ILE A 139 10.48 4.81 -8.46
N PHE A 140 10.68 5.35 -9.66
CA PHE A 140 10.35 4.64 -10.89
C PHE A 140 11.32 3.48 -11.15
N TYR A 141 10.77 2.29 -11.24
CA TYR A 141 11.43 1.09 -11.72
C TYR A 141 11.19 0.92 -13.22
N ARG A 142 12.24 0.60 -14.01
CA ARG A 142 12.16 0.49 -15.47
C ARG A 142 12.51 -0.92 -15.93
N GLU A 143 11.52 -1.82 -15.88
CA GLU A 143 11.66 -3.25 -16.18
C GLU A 143 12.38 -3.52 -17.51
N LYS A 144 11.90 -2.93 -18.62
CA LYS A 144 12.46 -3.14 -19.98
C LYS A 144 13.94 -2.74 -20.14
N ARG A 145 14.46 -1.83 -19.29
CA ARG A 145 15.81 -1.29 -19.45
C ARG A 145 16.85 -1.99 -18.57
N LYS A 146 16.45 -2.89 -17.67
CA LYS A 146 17.34 -3.49 -16.64
C LYS A 146 18.16 -2.46 -15.85
N ILE A 147 17.75 -1.18 -15.85
CA ILE A 147 18.40 -0.10 -15.11
C ILE A 147 17.80 -0.05 -13.70
N LEU A 148 18.66 0.01 -12.68
CA LEU A 148 18.29 0.25 -11.29
C LEU A 148 17.53 1.59 -11.15
N TYR A 149 16.39 1.54 -10.47
CA TYR A 149 15.63 2.63 -9.84
C TYR A 149 16.08 4.06 -10.15
N LYS A 150 15.21 4.86 -10.75
CA LYS A 150 15.46 6.30 -10.97
C LYS A 150 14.52 7.16 -10.15
N ASP A 151 15.09 7.87 -9.18
CA ASP A 151 14.41 8.88 -8.36
C ASP A 151 14.17 10.17 -9.16
N THR A 152 13.28 10.09 -10.15
CA THR A 152 13.02 11.14 -11.16
C THR A 152 11.59 11.66 -11.16
N HIS A 153 10.79 11.28 -10.16
CA HIS A 153 9.41 11.74 -10.07
C HIS A 153 9.38 13.24 -9.70
N ALA A 154 8.50 14.00 -10.36
CA ALA A 154 8.49 15.47 -10.29
C ALA A 154 8.32 15.99 -8.85
N LEU A 155 7.56 15.27 -8.02
CA LEU A 155 7.32 15.61 -6.61
C LEU A 155 8.41 15.11 -5.64
N ASN A 156 9.55 14.59 -6.12
CA ASN A 156 10.60 14.07 -5.25
C ASN A 156 11.24 15.14 -4.36
N PHE A 157 11.11 16.42 -4.72
CA PHE A 157 11.57 17.53 -3.88
C PHE A 157 10.97 17.49 -2.47
N LYS A 158 9.74 16.94 -2.30
CA LYS A 158 9.08 16.74 -0.99
C LYS A 158 9.90 15.90 -0.02
N PHE A 159 10.75 15.02 -0.56
CA PHE A 159 11.54 14.04 0.20
C PHE A 159 13.05 14.36 0.21
N LYS A 160 13.49 15.41 -0.50
CA LYS A 160 14.90 15.86 -0.51
C LYS A 160 15.34 16.54 0.78
N ARG A 161 14.39 17.10 1.54
CA ARG A 161 14.59 17.69 2.88
C ARG A 161 13.95 16.78 3.93
N GLN A 162 14.29 16.96 5.21
CA GLN A 162 13.80 16.14 6.34
C GLN A 162 12.27 15.92 6.34
N LYS A 163 11.81 14.92 7.10
CA LYS A 163 10.38 14.62 7.34
C LYS A 163 9.61 15.89 7.72
N SER A 164 8.64 16.29 6.89
CA SER A 164 7.88 17.53 7.03
C SER A 164 6.40 17.26 7.31
N VAL A 165 5.72 18.19 7.99
CA VAL A 165 4.29 18.14 8.32
C VAL A 165 3.62 19.40 7.78
N TYR A 166 2.49 19.23 7.09
CA TYR A 166 1.70 20.30 6.50
C TYR A 166 0.25 20.20 6.96
N ASP A 167 -0.43 21.34 7.02
CA ASP A 167 -1.87 21.41 7.23
C ASP A 167 -2.60 20.88 5.98
N ASN A 168 -3.64 20.05 6.15
CA ASN A 168 -4.33 19.40 5.04
C ASN A 168 -5.08 20.39 4.14
N ILE A 169 -5.43 21.58 4.65
CA ILE A 169 -6.01 22.67 3.87
C ILE A 169 -4.95 23.55 3.17
N LYS A 170 -3.66 23.35 3.46
CA LYS A 170 -2.54 24.18 2.95
C LYS A 170 -1.38 23.32 2.46
N LEU A 171 -1.64 22.49 1.45
CA LEU A 171 -0.61 21.65 0.84
C LEU A 171 0.33 22.44 -0.09
N ASN A 172 -0.13 23.55 -0.67
CA ASN A 172 0.62 24.34 -1.67
C ASN A 172 1.21 23.43 -2.75
N GLU A 173 2.54 23.44 -2.92
CA GLU A 173 3.28 22.61 -3.89
C GLU A 173 3.37 21.12 -3.47
N ASN A 174 3.03 20.78 -2.22
CA ASN A 174 3.23 19.44 -1.63
C ASN A 174 2.01 18.52 -1.83
N ILE A 175 1.39 18.57 -3.00
CA ILE A 175 0.20 17.77 -3.31
C ILE A 175 0.49 16.27 -3.28
N GLN A 176 -0.54 15.47 -2.98
CA GLN A 176 -0.51 14.01 -3.05
C GLN A 176 -1.35 13.55 -4.25
N LEU A 177 -0.70 12.91 -5.22
CA LEU A 177 -1.31 12.57 -6.51
C LEU A 177 -1.84 11.13 -6.59
N SER A 178 -1.37 10.24 -5.72
CA SER A 178 -1.75 8.83 -5.78
C SER A 178 -1.92 8.25 -4.37
N VAL A 179 -3.01 7.52 -4.17
CA VAL A 179 -3.28 6.80 -2.92
C VAL A 179 -2.32 5.62 -2.71
N ALA A 180 -1.76 5.05 -3.78
CA ALA A 180 -0.78 3.96 -3.70
C ALA A 180 0.55 4.38 -3.06
N SER A 181 0.81 5.69 -3.02
CA SER A 181 2.03 6.29 -2.45
C SER A 181 1.78 7.03 -1.14
N CYS A 182 0.69 6.73 -0.43
CA CYS A 182 0.44 7.29 0.89
C CYS A 182 -0.25 6.31 1.84
N PHE A 183 -0.12 6.59 3.13
CA PHE A 183 -0.93 5.99 4.18
C PHE A 183 -2.03 6.97 4.58
N LEU A 184 -3.24 6.47 4.70
CA LEU A 184 -4.40 7.21 5.19
C LEU A 184 -4.82 6.63 6.54
N ARG A 185 -5.18 7.50 7.48
CA ARG A 185 -5.69 7.08 8.77
C ARG A 185 -7.17 6.70 8.63
N CYS A 186 -7.53 5.48 9.04
CA CYS A 186 -8.85 4.89 8.84
C CYS A 186 -9.99 5.75 9.43
N ASP A 187 -9.76 6.40 10.57
CA ASP A 187 -10.76 7.27 11.24
C ASP A 187 -11.28 8.40 10.33
N TYR A 188 -10.49 8.82 9.35
CA TYR A 188 -10.85 9.88 8.40
C TYR A 188 -11.46 9.35 7.09
N LEU A 189 -11.55 8.03 6.90
CA LEU A 189 -12.08 7.40 5.69
C LEU A 189 -13.55 6.97 5.78
N LYS A 190 -14.20 7.19 6.94
CA LYS A 190 -15.54 6.70 7.33
C LYS A 190 -16.48 6.23 6.21
N ASP A 191 -16.93 7.16 5.37
CA ASP A 191 -17.88 6.92 4.26
C ASP A 191 -17.29 7.43 2.93
N THR A 192 -15.97 7.57 2.88
CA THR A 192 -15.23 7.99 1.69
C THR A 192 -14.85 6.75 0.90
N PHE A 193 -15.39 6.65 -0.31
CA PHE A 193 -15.13 5.56 -1.25
C PHE A 193 -14.52 6.13 -2.53
N PHE A 194 -13.86 5.27 -3.29
CA PHE A 194 -13.44 5.58 -4.65
C PHE A 194 -14.69 5.69 -5.52
N ASP A 195 -14.75 6.70 -6.38
CA ASP A 195 -15.82 6.81 -7.37
C ASP A 195 -15.63 5.74 -8.45
N GLU A 196 -16.53 4.76 -8.48
CA GLU A 196 -16.48 3.62 -9.41
C GLU A 196 -16.78 4.03 -10.86
N ASN A 197 -17.31 5.24 -11.09
CA ASN A 197 -17.55 5.76 -12.44
C ASN A 197 -16.31 6.42 -13.05
N LEU A 198 -15.27 6.69 -12.25
CA LEU A 198 -14.00 7.23 -12.74
C LEU A 198 -13.09 6.10 -13.22
N ILE A 199 -13.20 5.79 -14.53
CA ILE A 199 -12.30 4.84 -15.18
C ILE A 199 -10.97 5.54 -15.48
N LEU A 200 -9.93 5.15 -14.75
CA LEU A 200 -8.56 5.62 -14.99
C LEU A 200 -7.97 4.86 -16.19
N ASN A 201 -7.98 5.47 -17.37
CA ASN A 201 -7.42 4.89 -18.60
C ASN A 201 -5.87 4.86 -18.64
N PHE A 202 -5.19 4.91 -17.50
CA PHE A 202 -3.72 5.09 -17.47
C PHE A 202 -2.92 3.78 -17.51
N GLU A 203 -3.58 2.61 -17.48
CA GLU A 203 -2.90 1.31 -17.33
C GLU A 203 -2.83 0.45 -18.60
N ASP A 204 -3.49 0.82 -19.70
CA ASP A 204 -3.38 0.12 -20.98
C ASP A 204 -2.60 0.94 -22.02
N GLY A 205 -1.29 0.69 -22.10
CA GLY A 205 -0.39 1.17 -23.16
C GLY A 205 0.52 0.06 -23.67
#